data_AF-A0A956TSH2-F1
#
_entry.id   AF-A0A956TSH2-F1
#
_cell.length_a   1.000
_cell.length_b   1.000
_cell.length_c   1.000
_cell.angle_alpha   90.00
_cell.angle_beta   90.00
_cell.angle_gamma   90.00
#
_symmetry.space_group_name_H-M   'P 1'
#
loop_
_entity.id
_entity.type
_entity.pdbx_description
1 polymer ?
#
loop_
_entity_poly.entity_id
_entity_poly.type
_entity_poly.pdbx_seq_one_letter_code
_entity_poly.pdbx_strand_id
1 'polypeptide(L)'
;VVKRSLDGREVSRVAIAESDSFNFADGYDGNLAMDSLGRLYITAGRAGTVIRVNREGRTEEFLKGLINPTGIAFGSDGALFVLEAGRSRVLRVAALDKADRTASAPLLS
;
A
#
# COMPACT_ATOMS: atom_id res chain seq x y z
N VAL A 1 -9.75 -24.50 17.73
CA VAL A 1 -8.88 -25.68 17.96
C VAL A 1 -7.53 -25.17 18.45
N VAL A 2 -7.10 -25.54 19.65
CA VAL A 2 -5.82 -25.08 20.22
C VAL A 2 -4.71 -26.02 19.71
N LYS A 3 -3.66 -25.48 19.09
CA LYS A 3 -2.39 -26.17 18.90
C LYS A 3 -1.31 -25.37 19.62
N ARG A 4 -0.60 -26.02 20.56
CA ARG A 4 0.62 -25.49 21.19
C ARG A 4 1.82 -25.91 20.36
N SER A 5 2.76 -24.99 20.15
CA SER A 5 4.11 -25.29 19.63
C SER A 5 5.00 -25.82 20.77
N LEU A 6 5.94 -26.70 20.43
CA LEU A 6 6.83 -27.45 21.32
C LEU A 6 8.11 -26.68 21.74
N ASP A 7 8.28 -25.42 21.33
CA ASP A 7 9.53 -24.66 21.43
C ASP A 7 9.58 -23.63 22.57
N GLY A 8 8.57 -23.59 23.44
CA GLY A 8 8.60 -22.77 24.66
C GLY A 8 8.44 -21.26 24.46
N ARG A 9 8.06 -20.80 23.25
CA ARG A 9 7.64 -19.41 23.01
C ARG A 9 6.12 -19.34 22.96
N GLU A 10 5.52 -18.76 23.99
CA GLU A 10 4.07 -18.54 24.05
C GLU A 10 3.71 -17.24 23.33
N VAL A 11 2.93 -17.32 22.26
CA VAL A 11 2.19 -16.18 21.73
C VAL A 11 0.80 -16.24 22.34
N SER A 12 0.53 -15.38 23.32
CA SER A 12 -0.78 -15.27 23.95
C SER A 12 -1.75 -14.50 23.06
N ARG A 13 -2.99 -14.99 22.98
CA ARG A 13 -4.10 -14.36 22.26
C ARG A 13 -4.74 -13.31 23.17
N VAL A 14 -4.57 -12.03 22.87
CA VAL A 14 -5.45 -10.99 23.44
C VAL A 14 -6.69 -10.94 22.56
N ALA A 15 -7.81 -11.43 23.09
CA ALA A 15 -9.11 -11.29 22.45
C ALA A 15 -9.65 -9.89 22.74
N ILE A 16 -9.51 -8.98 21.78
CA ILE A 16 -10.42 -7.84 21.65
C ILE A 16 -11.52 -8.32 20.70
N ALA A 17 -12.79 -8.13 21.10
CA ALA A 17 -13.95 -8.69 20.45
C ALA A 17 -13.96 -8.50 18.92
N GLU A 18 -14.26 -9.59 18.20
CA GLU A 18 -14.72 -9.64 16.81
C GLU A 18 -14.00 -8.73 15.80
N SER A 19 -12.76 -9.07 15.46
CA SER A 19 -12.16 -8.57 14.21
C SER A 19 -11.40 -9.71 13.55
N ASP A 20 -11.92 -10.17 12.41
CA ASP A 20 -11.16 -10.97 11.45
C ASP A 20 -10.02 -10.10 10.91
N SER A 21 -8.90 -10.09 11.63
CA SER A 21 -7.64 -9.54 11.13
C SER A 21 -7.01 -10.57 10.22
N PHE A 22 -6.90 -10.27 8.94
CA PHE A 22 -6.20 -11.10 7.97
C PHE A 22 -5.09 -10.29 7.29
N ASN A 23 -4.07 -10.98 6.81
CA ASN A 23 -3.02 -10.36 6.02
C ASN A 23 -3.60 -9.96 4.65
N PHE A 24 -3.84 -8.67 4.46
CA PHE A 24 -4.38 -8.12 3.22
C PHE A 24 -3.28 -7.94 2.15
N ALA A 25 -2.06 -7.64 2.56
CA ALA A 25 -0.89 -7.48 1.69
C ALA A 25 0.42 -7.53 2.51
N ASP A 26 1.47 -8.18 1.99
CA ASP A 26 2.78 -8.31 2.65
C ASP A 26 3.95 -8.03 1.69
N GLY A 27 5.18 -8.07 2.22
CA GLY A 27 6.41 -7.91 1.45
C GLY A 27 6.85 -6.46 1.21
N TYR A 28 6.11 -5.47 1.72
CA TYR A 28 6.42 -4.04 1.59
C TYR A 28 7.11 -3.49 2.83
N ASP A 29 7.94 -2.47 2.64
CA ASP A 29 8.86 -1.89 3.62
C ASP A 29 8.61 -0.39 3.87
N GLY A 30 7.49 0.14 3.38
CA GLY A 30 7.13 1.54 3.53
C GLY A 30 5.76 1.77 4.15
N ASN A 31 5.25 2.99 3.99
CA ASN A 31 3.98 3.46 4.55
C ASN A 31 2.78 3.12 3.63
N LEU A 32 1.57 3.31 4.14
CA LEU A 32 0.33 3.07 3.42
C LEU A 32 -0.67 4.22 3.53
N ALA A 33 -1.52 4.36 2.52
CA ALA A 33 -2.67 5.26 2.52
C ALA A 33 -3.82 4.64 1.72
N MET A 34 -5.05 5.00 2.05
CA MET A 34 -6.24 4.53 1.35
C MET A 34 -6.96 5.71 0.72
N ASP A 35 -7.43 5.53 -0.52
CA ASP A 35 -8.24 6.55 -1.18
C ASP A 35 -9.72 6.48 -0.76
N SER A 36 -10.53 7.45 -1.19
CA SER A 36 -11.96 7.49 -0.90
C SER A 36 -12.76 6.34 -1.51
N LEU A 37 -12.15 5.55 -2.41
CA LEU A 37 -12.73 4.36 -3.02
C LEU A 37 -12.28 3.08 -2.31
N GLY A 38 -11.53 3.17 -1.22
CA GLY A 38 -11.07 1.98 -0.47
C GLY A 38 -9.99 1.18 -1.19
N ARG A 39 -9.25 1.78 -2.13
CA ARG A 39 -8.03 1.19 -2.70
C ARG A 39 -6.86 1.56 -1.80
N LEU A 40 -6.02 0.58 -1.48
CA LEU A 40 -4.83 0.78 -0.65
C LEU A 40 -3.63 1.09 -1.54
N TYR A 41 -2.80 2.03 -1.11
CA TYR A 41 -1.54 2.39 -1.76
C TYR A 41 -0.42 2.23 -0.75
N ILE A 42 0.65 1.54 -1.16
CA ILE A 42 1.76 1.18 -0.28
C ILE A 42 3.05 1.62 -0.97
N THR A 43 3.90 2.38 -0.27
CA THR A 43 5.25 2.65 -0.76
C THR A 43 6.13 1.43 -0.53
N ALA A 44 6.87 1.00 -1.56
CA ALA A 44 7.89 -0.03 -1.45
C ALA A 44 9.26 0.63 -1.68
N GLY A 45 9.92 1.00 -0.58
CA GLY A 45 11.15 1.76 -0.52
C GLY A 45 12.29 1.10 -1.28
N ARG A 46 12.58 -0.17 -0.99
CA ARG A 46 13.63 -0.95 -1.68
C ARG A 46 13.31 -1.20 -3.15
N ALA A 47 12.04 -1.34 -3.51
CA ALA A 47 11.63 -1.58 -4.90
C ALA A 47 11.58 -0.29 -5.72
N GLY A 48 11.52 0.89 -5.08
CA GLY A 48 11.38 2.15 -5.78
C GLY A 48 10.00 2.32 -6.43
N THR A 49 8.95 1.76 -5.82
CA THR A 49 7.59 1.74 -6.37
C THR A 49 6.55 2.21 -5.35
N VAL A 50 5.38 2.58 -5.87
CA VAL A 50 4.13 2.60 -5.11
C VAL A 50 3.26 1.49 -5.66
N ILE A 51 2.81 0.60 -4.80
CA ILE A 51 1.89 -0.47 -5.14
C ILE A 51 0.47 -0.02 -4.84
N ARG A 52 -0.46 -0.27 -5.75
CA ARG A 52 -1.89 -0.17 -5.50
C ARG A 52 -2.45 -1.57 -5.26
N VAL A 53 -3.29 -1.70 -4.25
CA VAL A 53 -4.07 -2.90 -3.94
C VAL A 53 -5.55 -2.55 -4.05
N ASN A 54 -6.27 -3.28 -4.91
CA ASN A 54 -7.70 -3.09 -5.07
C ASN A 54 -8.49 -3.76 -3.92
N ARG A 55 -9.82 -3.60 -3.92
CA ARG A 55 -10.69 -4.16 -2.85
C ARG A 55 -10.68 -5.70 -2.80
N GLU A 56 -10.35 -6.34 -3.91
CA GLU A 56 -10.22 -7.80 -4.02
C GLU A 56 -8.80 -8.30 -3.64
N GLY A 57 -7.91 -7.42 -3.17
CA GLY A 57 -6.54 -7.78 -2.78
C GLY A 57 -5.56 -7.91 -3.94
N ARG A 58 -5.94 -7.55 -5.16
CA ARG A 58 -5.04 -7.61 -6.33
C ARG A 58 -4.10 -6.42 -6.33
N THR A 59 -2.82 -6.68 -6.58
CA THR A 59 -1.75 -5.69 -6.53
C THR A 59 -1.28 -5.30 -7.94
N GLU A 60 -0.87 -4.04 -8.11
CA GLU A 60 -0.18 -3.55 -9.31
C GLU A 60 0.80 -2.42 -8.98
N GLU A 61 1.83 -2.24 -9.82
CA GLU A 61 2.72 -1.09 -9.71
C GLU A 61 2.00 0.17 -10.21
N PHE A 62 1.65 1.05 -9.28
CA PHE A 62 0.98 2.31 -9.57
C PHE A 62 1.97 3.41 -9.96
N LEU A 63 3.11 3.49 -9.27
CA LEU A 63 4.25 4.33 -9.64
C LEU A 63 5.53 3.50 -9.60
N LYS A 64 6.49 3.85 -10.45
CA LYS A 64 7.80 3.19 -10.54
C LYS A 64 8.93 4.18 -10.78
N GLY A 65 10.16 3.72 -10.59
CA GLY A 65 11.36 4.52 -10.83
C GLY A 65 11.63 5.57 -9.75
N LEU A 66 11.03 5.41 -8.57
CA LEU A 66 11.29 6.24 -7.39
C LEU A 66 12.56 5.77 -6.69
N ILE A 67 13.21 6.67 -5.95
CA ILE A 67 14.35 6.34 -5.10
C ILE A 67 13.90 6.47 -3.64
N ASN A 68 13.81 5.33 -2.95
CA ASN A 68 13.42 5.25 -1.55
C ASN A 68 12.13 6.05 -1.22
N PRO A 69 10.98 5.74 -1.83
CA PRO A 69 9.70 6.31 -1.41
C PRO A 69 9.34 5.84 0.01
N THR A 70 9.01 6.77 0.91
CA THR A 70 8.83 6.46 2.35
C THR A 70 7.53 6.97 2.95
N GLY A 71 6.92 7.99 2.36
CA GLY A 71 5.67 8.59 2.86
C GLY A 71 4.63 8.66 1.75
N ILE A 72 3.35 8.54 2.13
CA ILE A 72 2.22 8.57 1.20
C ILE A 72 0.98 9.14 1.88
N ALA A 73 0.21 9.98 1.20
CA ALA A 73 -1.04 10.54 1.70
C ALA A 73 -1.95 11.00 0.55
N PHE A 74 -3.26 10.99 0.78
CA PHE A 74 -4.24 11.59 -0.13
C PHE A 74 -4.63 13.00 0.34
N GLY A 75 -4.69 13.94 -0.59
CA GLY A 75 -5.31 15.25 -0.39
C GLY A 75 -6.84 15.16 -0.47
N SER A 76 -7.52 16.20 0.02
CA SER A 76 -8.99 16.32 -0.07
C SER A 76 -9.50 16.44 -1.50
N ASP A 77 -8.64 16.84 -2.44
CA ASP A 77 -8.89 16.88 -3.88
C ASP A 77 -8.71 15.52 -4.57
N GLY A 78 -8.36 14.47 -3.81
CA GLY A 78 -8.09 13.13 -4.32
C GLY A 78 -6.68 12.95 -4.90
N ALA A 79 -5.83 13.97 -4.86
CA ALA A 79 -4.44 13.85 -5.31
C ALA A 79 -3.62 12.96 -4.36
N LEU A 80 -2.73 12.15 -4.92
CA LEU A 80 -1.79 11.35 -4.14
C LEU A 80 -0.48 12.11 -3.97
N PHE A 81 -0.03 12.25 -2.73
CA PHE A 81 1.27 12.80 -2.38
C PHE A 81 2.21 11.67 -1.97
N VAL A 82 3.42 11.64 -2.53
CA VAL A 82 4.45 10.64 -2.23
C VAL A 82 5.75 11.34 -1.84
N LEU A 83 6.26 11.06 -0.64
CA LEU A 83 7.60 11.49 -0.24
C LEU A 83 8.63 10.54 -0.83
N GLU A 84 9.42 11.06 -1.77
CA GLU A 84 10.54 10.36 -2.37
C GLU A 84 11.84 10.82 -1.68
N ALA A 85 12.20 10.13 -0.59
CA ALA A 85 13.29 10.54 0.27
C ALA A 85 14.64 10.52 -0.46
N GLY A 86 14.87 9.55 -1.34
CA GLY A 86 16.11 9.44 -2.12
C GLY A 86 16.32 10.58 -3.14
N ARG A 87 15.27 11.33 -3.47
CA ARG A 87 15.35 12.55 -4.31
C ARG A 87 15.00 13.83 -3.56
N SER A 88 14.81 13.77 -2.24
CA SER A 88 14.45 14.92 -1.39
C SER A 88 13.28 15.74 -1.94
N ARG A 89 12.22 15.07 -2.41
CA ARG A 89 11.04 15.73 -2.99
C ARG A 89 9.73 15.07 -2.61
N VAL A 90 8.64 15.83 -2.74
CA VAL A 90 7.27 15.31 -2.68
C VAL A 90 6.68 15.35 -4.09
N LEU A 91 6.24 14.19 -4.58
CA LEU A 91 5.49 14.08 -5.83
C LEU A 91 4.01 14.27 -5.54
N ARG A 92 3.32 15.05 -6.39
CA ARG A 92 1.86 15.11 -6.42
C ARG A 92 1.38 14.44 -7.71
N VAL A 93 0.59 13.40 -7.58
CA VAL A 93 -0.12 12.75 -8.69
C VAL A 93 -1.55 13.26 -8.69
N ALA A 94 -2.03 13.68 -9.87
CA ALA A 94 -3.39 14.19 -10.02
C ALA A 94 -4.44 13.17 -9.54
N ALA A 95 -5.64 13.67 -9.25
CA ALA A 95 -6.74 12.84 -8.78
C ALA A 95 -6.93 11.63 -9.70
N LEU A 96 -6.92 10.45 -9.07
CA LEU A 96 -7.02 9.19 -9.79
C LEU A 96 -8.46 9.03 -10.25
N ASP A 97 -8.66 8.80 -11.55
CA ASP A 97 -10.00 8.65 -12.11
C ASP A 97 -10.77 7.57 -11.34
N LYS A 98 -12.04 7.88 -11.04
CA LYS A 98 -12.96 6.94 -10.36
C LYS A 98 -13.20 5.65 -11.17
N ALA A 99 -12.79 5.64 -12.44
CA ALA A 99 -13.13 4.63 -13.43
C ALA A 99 -12.01 3.61 -13.73
N ASP A 100 -10.99 3.47 -12.88
CA ASP A 100 -10.03 2.34 -12.97
C ASP A 100 -10.74 1.00 -12.71
N ARG A 101 -11.49 0.55 -13.71
CA ARG A 101 -12.00 -0.80 -13.84
C ARG A 101 -11.11 -1.66 -14.73
N THR A 102 -10.34 -1.07 -15.64
CA THR A 102 -9.39 -1.76 -16.53
C THR A 102 -8.73 -0.71 -17.42
N ALA A 103 -7.47 -0.36 -17.21
CA ALA A 103 -6.65 0.24 -18.28
C ALA A 103 -5.15 0.12 -17.95
N SER A 104 -4.47 -0.72 -18.74
CA SER A 104 -3.04 -0.63 -19.01
C SER A 104 -2.65 0.82 -19.28
N ALA A 105 -1.65 1.35 -18.57
CA ALA A 105 -1.02 2.61 -18.93
C ALA A 105 -0.44 2.52 -20.37
N PRO A 106 -0.51 3.57 -21.19
CA PRO A 106 0.25 3.62 -22.44
C PRO A 106 1.73 3.81 -22.09
N LEU A 107 2.60 3.05 -22.75
CA LEU A 107 4.03 3.29 -22.75
C LEU A 107 4.28 4.61 -23.51
N LEU A 108 4.89 5.60 -22.84
CA LEU A 108 5.45 6.76 -23.51
C LEU A 108 6.72 6.31 -24.26
N SER A 109 6.78 6.63 -25.56
CA SER A 109 7.91 6.43 -26.46
C SER A 109 9.09 7.34 -26.14
#